data_AF-A0A813GSP5-F1
#
_entry.id   AF-A0A813GSP5-F1
#
_cell.length_a   1.000
_cell.length_b   1.000
_cell.length_c   1.000
_cell.angle_alpha   90.00
_cell.angle_beta   90.00
_cell.angle_gamma   90.00
#
_symmetry.space_group_name_H-M   'P 1'
#
loop_
_entity.id
_entity.type
_entity.pdbx_description
1 polymer ?
#
loop_
_entity_poly.entity_id
_entity_poly.type
_entity_poly.pdbx_seq_one_letter_code
_entity_poly.pdbx_strand_id
1 'polypeptide(L)'
;MRIVNFIRLKDSGTWADLGKFGWRRVNLHLRGKTYLLKTKSGDALVAKETHEQTEIGTSHFLAEFNKMKELQHPHCIKVVELVIAQDLVNGDWRDHVYVISEFAAGSDLLSFMKKLIDMDVEITEEWVAGVFV
;
A
#
# COMPACT_ATOMS: atom_id res chain seq x y z
N MET A 1 -17.04 -18.13 -13.75
CA MET A 1 -15.98 -17.54 -14.59
C MET A 1 -14.85 -17.10 -13.65
N ARG A 2 -13.70 -17.77 -13.66
CA ARG A 2 -12.52 -17.36 -12.87
C ARG A 2 -11.77 -16.32 -13.69
N ILE A 3 -11.84 -15.07 -13.28
CA ILE A 3 -10.97 -14.01 -13.83
C ILE A 3 -9.58 -14.32 -13.27
N VAL A 4 -8.68 -14.78 -14.15
CA VAL A 4 -7.28 -15.00 -13.79
C VAL A 4 -6.57 -13.69 -14.10
N ASN A 5 -6.33 -12.89 -13.06
CA ASN A 5 -5.64 -11.61 -13.18
C ASN A 5 -4.14 -11.90 -13.37
N PHE A 6 -3.64 -11.70 -14.59
CA PHE A 6 -2.22 -11.78 -14.89
C PHE A 6 -1.60 -10.38 -14.79
N ILE A 7 -0.44 -10.28 -14.15
CA ILE A 7 0.32 -9.04 -14.00
C ILE A 7 1.67 -9.22 -14.68
N ARG A 8 2.08 -8.21 -15.46
CA ARG A 8 3.41 -8.15 -16.07
C ARG A 8 4.33 -7.31 -15.18
N LEU A 9 5.34 -7.92 -14.57
CA LEU A 9 6.40 -7.16 -13.89
C LEU A 9 7.34 -6.58 -14.94
N LYS A 10 7.47 -5.24 -14.96
CA LYS A 10 8.19 -4.51 -16.02
C LYS A 10 9.70 -4.78 -16.01
N ASP A 11 10.26 -5.20 -14.87
CA ASP A 11 11.71 -5.34 -14.68
C ASP A 11 12.26 -6.76 -14.89
N SER A 12 11.39 -7.76 -15.10
CA SER A 12 11.82 -9.17 -15.14
C SER A 12 11.27 -9.97 -16.31
N GLY A 13 10.41 -9.38 -17.16
CA GLY A 13 9.74 -10.10 -18.24
C GLY A 13 8.91 -11.31 -17.77
N THR A 14 8.71 -11.46 -16.46
CA THR A 14 8.06 -12.60 -15.83
C THR A 14 6.69 -12.19 -15.32
N TRP A 15 5.72 -13.06 -15.56
CA TRP A 15 4.37 -12.92 -15.07
C TRP A 15 4.37 -13.09 -13.54
N ALA A 16 3.90 -12.08 -12.80
CA ALA A 16 3.60 -12.25 -11.38
C ALA A 16 2.20 -12.85 -11.24
N ASP A 17 2.14 -14.04 -10.67
CA ASP A 17 0.89 -14.68 -10.29
C ASP A 17 0.30 -13.96 -9.07
N LEU A 18 -0.82 -13.25 -9.26
CA LEU A 18 -1.61 -12.67 -8.18
C LEU A 18 -2.14 -13.72 -7.19
N GLY A 19 -2.16 -15.01 -7.58
CA GLY A 19 -2.44 -16.16 -6.72
C GLY A 19 -1.44 -16.36 -5.58
N LYS A 20 -0.36 -15.54 -5.51
CA LYS A 20 0.52 -15.48 -4.34
C LYS A 20 -0.08 -14.74 -3.15
N PHE A 21 -1.07 -13.88 -3.35
CA PHE A 21 -1.65 -13.03 -2.30
C PHE A 21 -3.15 -13.27 -2.17
N GLY A 22 -3.64 -13.35 -0.93
CA GLY A 22 -5.06 -13.18 -0.64
C GLY A 22 -5.39 -11.69 -0.58
N TRP A 23 -6.26 -11.21 -1.47
CA TRP A 23 -6.64 -9.79 -1.55
C TRP A 23 -7.92 -9.51 -0.77
N ARG A 24 -7.87 -8.56 0.15
CA ARG A 24 -9.06 -8.03 0.82
C ARG A 24 -9.04 -6.51 0.72
N ARG A 25 -10.06 -5.92 0.10
CA ARG A 25 -10.21 -4.46 0.09
C ARG A 25 -10.48 -3.98 1.51
N VAL A 26 -9.75 -2.96 1.95
CA VAL A 26 -9.88 -2.41 3.31
C VAL A 26 -10.42 -0.99 3.28
N ASN A 27 -10.07 -0.19 2.27
CA ASN A 27 -10.53 1.18 2.23
C ASN A 27 -10.61 1.75 0.80
N LEU A 28 -11.48 2.72 0.62
CA LEU A 28 -11.65 3.53 -0.58
C LEU A 28 -11.41 4.99 -0.19
N HIS A 29 -10.36 5.60 -0.72
CA HIS A 29 -10.07 7.01 -0.49
C HIS A 29 -10.22 7.78 -1.81
N LEU A 30 -10.48 9.09 -1.72
CA LEU A 30 -10.55 10.00 -2.88
C LEU A 30 -9.28 9.97 -3.76
N ARG A 31 -8.14 9.53 -3.22
CA ARG A 31 -6.84 9.42 -3.91
C ARG A 31 -6.46 8.01 -4.34
N GLY A 32 -7.33 7.02 -4.20
CA GLY A 32 -7.05 5.66 -4.65
C GLY A 32 -7.68 4.57 -3.79
N LYS A 33 -7.38 3.32 -4.14
CA LYS A 33 -7.91 2.14 -3.45
C LYS A 33 -6.81 1.50 -2.61
N THR A 34 -7.17 0.98 -1.45
CA THR A 34 -6.23 0.29 -0.56
C THR A 34 -6.71 -1.12 -0.24
N TYR A 35 -5.80 -2.06 -0.39
CA TYR A 35 -6.05 -3.48 -0.19
C TYR A 35 -5.07 -4.02 0.86
N LEU A 36 -5.56 -4.91 1.72
CA LEU A 36 -4.74 -5.73 2.58
C LEU A 36 -4.47 -7.03 1.83
N LEU A 37 -3.19 -7.38 1.78
CA LEU A 37 -2.69 -8.59 1.18
C LEU A 37 -2.24 -9.53 2.29
N LYS A 38 -2.52 -10.81 2.12
CA LYS A 38 -1.92 -11.86 2.95
C LYS A 38 -1.00 -12.73 2.09
N THR A 39 0.25 -12.85 2.49
CA THR A 39 1.21 -13.75 1.83
C THR A 39 0.92 -15.20 2.22
N LYS A 40 1.50 -16.16 1.48
CA LYS A 40 1.41 -17.59 1.84
C LYS A 40 2.08 -17.91 3.18
N SER A 41 3.13 -17.16 3.57
CA SER A 41 3.77 -17.27 4.88
C SER A 41 2.92 -16.70 6.03
N GLY A 42 1.86 -15.95 5.71
CA GLY A 42 0.93 -15.38 6.68
C GLY A 42 1.17 -13.90 6.99
N ASP A 43 2.22 -13.31 6.41
CA ASP A 43 2.54 -11.89 6.56
C ASP A 43 1.46 -11.01 5.94
N ALA A 44 1.22 -9.87 6.59
CA ALA A 44 0.27 -8.86 6.13
C ALA A 44 1.01 -7.74 5.40
N LEU A 45 0.57 -7.43 4.18
CA LEU A 45 1.06 -6.32 3.37
C LEU A 45 -0.10 -5.42 2.94
N VAL A 46 0.21 -4.23 2.45
CA VAL A 46 -0.78 -3.29 1.94
C VAL A 46 -0.46 -2.95 0.50
N ALA A 47 -1.45 -3.07 -0.40
CA ALA A 47 -1.39 -2.55 -1.75
C ALA A 47 -2.13 -1.22 -1.83
N LYS A 48 -1.45 -0.17 -2.31
CA LYS A 48 -2.06 1.12 -2.63
C LYS A 48 -2.10 1.30 -4.14
N GLU A 49 -3.30 1.45 -4.68
CA GLU A 49 -3.56 1.74 -6.08
C GLU A 49 -3.60 3.26 -6.30
N THR A 50 -2.88 3.75 -7.31
CA THR A 50 -3.01 5.16 -7.73
C THR A 50 -4.37 5.40 -8.40
N HIS A 51 -4.99 6.54 -8.09
CA HIS A 51 -6.19 7.00 -8.82
C HIS A 51 -5.85 7.61 -10.18
N GLU A 52 -4.62 8.11 -10.33
CA GLU A 52 -4.18 8.80 -11.53
C GLU A 52 -3.47 7.81 -12.46
N GLN A 53 -4.22 7.30 -13.42
CA GLN A 53 -3.75 6.33 -14.43
C GLN A 53 -3.24 7.01 -15.72
N THR A 54 -2.94 8.30 -15.67
CA THR A 54 -2.27 8.99 -16.78
C THR A 54 -0.79 8.56 -16.83
N GLU A 55 -0.14 8.71 -17.98
CA GLU A 55 1.31 8.44 -18.09
C GLU A 55 2.11 9.32 -17.12
N ILE A 56 1.69 10.59 -16.97
CA ILE A 56 2.30 11.56 -16.06
C ILE A 56 2.11 11.11 -14.60
N GLY A 57 0.88 10.78 -14.20
CA GLY A 57 0.58 10.31 -12.84
C GLY A 57 1.33 9.02 -12.49
N THR A 58 1.41 8.09 -13.46
CA THR A 58 2.18 6.85 -13.31
C THR A 58 3.68 7.12 -13.13
N SER A 59 4.24 8.06 -13.89
CA SER A 59 5.64 8.47 -13.77
C SER A 59 5.94 9.10 -12.40
N HIS A 60 5.07 9.99 -11.93
CA HIS A 60 5.20 10.57 -10.58
C HIS A 60 5.13 9.51 -9.49
N PHE A 61 4.22 8.56 -9.63
CA PHE A 61 4.04 7.48 -8.66
C PHE A 61 5.26 6.52 -8.62
N LEU A 62 5.86 6.24 -9.78
CA LEU A 62 7.13 5.50 -9.87
C LEU A 62 8.28 6.25 -9.21
N ALA A 63 8.37 7.57 -9.42
CA ALA A 63 9.39 8.40 -8.78
C ALA A 63 9.23 8.42 -7.25
N GLU A 64 7.99 8.50 -6.75
CA GLU A 64 7.69 8.40 -5.31
C GLU A 64 8.10 7.03 -4.76
N PHE A 65 7.74 5.93 -5.45
CA PHE A 65 8.15 4.58 -5.08
C PHE A 65 9.66 4.45 -4.94
N ASN A 66 10.44 4.95 -5.91
CA ASN A 66 11.89 4.86 -5.88
C ASN A 66 12.49 5.61 -4.68
N LYS A 67 11.99 6.82 -4.38
CA LYS A 67 12.40 7.57 -3.19
C LYS A 67 12.07 6.80 -1.90
N MET A 68 10.88 6.22 -1.82
CA MET A 68 10.46 5.47 -0.63
C MET A 68 11.23 4.15 -0.45
N LYS A 69 11.69 3.53 -1.55
CA LYS A 69 12.53 2.33 -1.50
C LYS A 69 13.92 2.60 -0.92
N GLU A 70 14.43 3.82 -1.10
CA GLU A 70 15.72 4.27 -0.55
C GLU A 70 15.64 4.61 0.95
N LEU A 71 14.44 4.89 1.47
CA LEU A 71 14.22 5.19 2.87
C LEU A 71 14.32 3.92 3.73
N GLN A 72 15.50 3.65 4.27
CA GLN A 72 15.76 2.55 5.21
C GLN A 72 15.84 3.07 6.63
N HIS A 73 14.68 3.40 7.22
CA HIS A 73 14.59 3.88 8.60
C HIS A 73 13.54 3.07 9.38
N PRO A 74 13.83 2.64 10.63
CA PRO A 74 12.92 1.79 11.40
C PRO A 74 11.55 2.41 11.68
N HIS A 75 11.44 3.74 11.65
CA HIS A 75 10.18 4.47 11.84
C HIS A 75 9.50 4.91 10.53
N CYS A 76 10.05 4.54 9.37
CA CYS A 76 9.44 4.78 8.08
C CYS A 76 8.83 3.49 7.54
N ILE A 77 7.66 3.60 6.90
CA ILE A 77 7.03 2.43 6.31
C ILE A 77 7.88 1.89 5.16
N LYS A 78 8.19 0.60 5.21
CA LYS A 78 8.97 -0.04 4.17
C LYS A 78 8.11 -0.39 2.98
N VAL A 79 8.58 0.03 1.82
CA VAL A 79 8.02 -0.40 0.54
C VAL A 79 8.71 -1.66 0.07
N VAL A 80 7.91 -2.63 -0.37
CA VAL A 80 8.37 -3.95 -0.77
C VAL A 80 8.48 -4.06 -2.28
N GLU A 81 7.41 -3.69 -3.01
CA GLU A 81 7.31 -3.97 -4.44
C GLU A 81 6.38 -2.98 -5.16
N LEU A 82 6.60 -2.80 -6.46
CA LEU A 82 5.67 -2.10 -7.35
C LEU A 82 5.13 -3.10 -8.38
N VAL A 83 3.83 -3.08 -8.56
CA VAL A 83 3.09 -4.09 -9.31
C VAL A 83 2.23 -3.39 -10.36
N ILE A 84 2.33 -3.80 -11.63
CA ILE A 84 1.53 -3.26 -12.74
C ILE A 84 0.60 -4.35 -13.27
N ALA A 85 -0.67 -4.28 -12.90
CA ALA A 85 -1.70 -5.18 -13.38
C ALA A 85 -2.37 -4.62 -14.64
N GLN A 86 -2.93 -5.51 -15.45
CA GLN A 86 -3.87 -5.14 -16.49
C GLN A 86 -5.24 -5.70 -16.17
N ASP A 87 -6.27 -4.87 -16.27
CA ASP A 87 -7.66 -5.28 -16.11
C ASP A 87 -8.48 -4.84 -17.34
N LEU A 88 -9.51 -5.62 -17.66
CA LEU A 88 -10.42 -5.33 -18.76
C LEU A 88 -11.57 -4.48 -18.22
N VAL A 89 -11.51 -3.17 -18.47
CA VAL A 89 -12.52 -2.22 -18.03
C VAL A 89 -13.33 -1.77 -19.24
N ASN A 90 -14.61 -2.15 -19.30
CA ASN A 90 -15.52 -1.84 -20.40
C ASN A 90 -15.05 -2.32 -21.79
N GLY A 91 -14.29 -3.42 -21.85
CA GLY A 91 -13.77 -3.98 -23.10
C GLY A 91 -12.39 -3.47 -23.51
N ASP A 92 -11.84 -2.49 -22.78
CA ASP A 92 -10.49 -1.98 -22.98
C ASP A 92 -9.54 -2.46 -21.90
N TRP A 93 -8.33 -2.86 -22.27
CA TRP A 93 -7.26 -3.17 -21.33
C TRP A 93 -6.71 -1.90 -20.71
N ARG A 94 -6.67 -1.84 -19.37
CA ARG A 94 -6.13 -0.71 -18.63
C ARG A 94 -5.09 -1.17 -17.62
N ASP A 95 -4.03 -0.37 -17.50
CA ASP A 95 -2.99 -0.59 -16.51
C ASP A 95 -3.44 -0.08 -15.14
N HIS A 96 -3.18 -0.87 -14.10
CA HIS A 96 -3.38 -0.53 -12.70
C HIS A 96 -2.04 -0.67 -11.98
N VAL A 97 -1.58 0.41 -11.36
CA VAL A 97 -0.29 0.45 -10.67
C VAL A 97 -0.52 0.41 -9.17
N TYR A 98 0.13 -0.54 -8.51
CA TYR A 98 0.07 -0.77 -7.08
C TYR A 98 1.45 -0.63 -6.45
N VAL A 99 1.52 0.07 -5.33
CA VAL A 99 2.68 0.03 -4.42
C VAL A 99 2.35 -0.89 -3.26
N ILE A 100 3.20 -1.89 -3.05
CA ILE A 100 3.10 -2.86 -1.96
C ILE A 100 4.03 -2.41 -0.84
N SER A 101 3.49 -2.25 0.37
CA SER A 101 4.24 -1.89 1.57
C SER A 101 3.94 -2.86 2.72
N GLU A 102 4.73 -2.79 3.77
CA GLU A 102 4.41 -3.46 5.04
C GLU A 102 3.08 -2.97 5.61
N PHE A 103 2.40 -3.83 6.38
CA PHE A 103 1.20 -3.45 7.11
C PHE A 103 1.55 -2.86 8.48
N ALA A 104 1.19 -1.59 8.69
CA ALA A 104 1.33 -0.94 10.00
C ALA A 104 0.15 -1.31 10.91
N ALA A 105 0.39 -2.20 11.89
CA ALA A 105 -0.66 -2.81 12.72
C ALA A 105 -1.29 -1.88 13.80
N GLY A 106 -0.93 -0.59 13.85
CA GLY A 106 -1.34 0.33 14.92
C GLY A 106 -2.46 1.33 14.58
N SER A 107 -2.97 1.35 13.35
CA SER A 107 -3.71 2.49 12.79
C SER A 107 -2.84 3.76 12.70
N ASP A 108 -3.42 4.88 12.27
CA ASP A 108 -2.74 6.18 12.26
C ASP A 108 -2.69 6.85 13.65
N LEU A 109 -1.77 7.80 13.80
CA LEU A 109 -1.57 8.56 15.02
C LEU A 109 -2.84 9.29 15.48
N LEU A 110 -3.67 9.78 14.55
CA LEU A 110 -4.92 10.45 14.88
C LEU A 110 -5.91 9.51 15.55
N SER A 111 -6.05 8.29 15.02
CA SER A 111 -6.88 7.22 15.59
C SER A 111 -6.40 6.84 16.98
N PHE A 112 -5.08 6.81 17.18
CA PHE A 112 -4.49 6.57 18.49
C PHE A 112 -4.78 7.71 19.48
N MET A 113 -4.56 8.97 19.09
CA MET A 113 -4.86 10.14 19.93
C MET A 113 -6.32 10.21 20.32
N LYS A 114 -7.25 9.91 19.41
CA LYS A 114 -8.68 9.86 19.72
C LYS A 114 -9.00 8.85 20.81
N LYS A 115 -8.41 7.64 20.74
CA LYS A 115 -8.59 6.63 21.79
C LYS A 115 -8.08 7.10 23.15
N LEU A 116 -6.95 7.82 23.18
CA LEU A 116 -6.41 8.34 24.44
C LEU A 116 -7.31 9.42 25.06
N ILE A 117 -7.84 10.31 24.23
CA ILE A 117 -8.83 11.32 24.65
C ILE A 117 -10.08 10.62 25.19
N ASP A 118 -10.59 9.61 24.47
CA ASP A 118 -11.77 8.84 24.90
C ASP A 118 -11.53 8.06 26.22
N MET A 119 -10.27 7.76 26.53
CA MET A 119 -9.84 7.11 27.77
C MET A 119 -9.52 8.10 28.90
N ASP A 120 -9.75 9.40 28.69
CA ASP A 120 -9.43 10.49 29.64
C ASP A 120 -7.95 10.51 30.06
N VAL A 121 -7.06 10.12 29.13
CA VAL A 121 -5.61 10.17 29.34
C VAL A 121 -5.07 11.51 28.86
N GLU A 122 -4.43 12.25 29.75
CA GLU A 122 -3.73 13.48 29.40
C GLU A 122 -2.44 13.17 28.64
N ILE A 123 -2.36 13.59 27.37
CA ILE A 123 -1.16 13.41 26.54
C ILE A 123 -0.18 14.53 26.86
N THR A 124 0.88 14.22 27.62
CA THR A 124 1.95 15.20 27.93
C THR A 124 3.07 15.17 26.88
N GLU A 125 3.81 16.28 26.78
CA GLU A 125 4.95 16.41 25.85
C GLU A 125 6.05 15.38 26.15
N GLU A 126 6.30 15.06 27.42
CA GLU A 126 7.26 14.01 27.81
C GLU A 126 6.85 12.63 27.30
N TRP A 127 5.55 12.35 27.26
CA TRP A 127 5.03 11.07 26.78
C TRP A 127 5.19 10.95 25.25
N VAL A 128 4.96 12.04 24.52
CA VAL A 128 5.20 12.09 23.07
C VAL A 128 6.69 11.95 22.76
N ALA A 129 7.55 12.64 23.50
CA ALA A 129 9.00 12.59 23.30
C ALA A 129 9.57 11.18 23.53
N GLY A 130 9.05 10.43 24.50
CA GLY A 130 9.51 9.07 24.82
C GLY A 130 9.21 7.99 23.78
N VAL A 131 8.30 8.25 22.82
CA VAL A 131 7.90 7.28 21.78
C VAL A 131 8.80 7.34 20.54
N PHE A 132 9.51 8.45 20.33
CA PHE A 132 10.32 8.70 19.12
C PHE A 132 11.83 8.70 19.38
N VAL A 133 12.31 8.06 20.46
CA VAL A 133 13.73 7.96 20.84
C VAL A 133 14.40 6.73 20.23
#